data_AF-A0A0F9J7C3-F1
#
_entry.id   AF-A0A0F9J7C3-F1
#
_cell.length_a   1.000
_cell.length_b   1.000
_cell.length_c   1.000
_cell.angle_alpha   90.00
_cell.angle_beta   90.00
_cell.angle_gamma   90.00
#
_symmetry.space_group_name_H-M   'P 1'
#
loop_
_entity.id
_entity.type
_entity.pdbx_description
1 polymer ?
#
loop_
_entity_poly.entity_id
_entity_poly.type
_entity_poly.pdbx_seq_one_letter_code
_entity_poly.pdbx_strand_id
1 'polypeptide(L)'
;MKYKVTINNNLNLCNYFLTDANAVLTINGNLKCRKEIYIDANIVIINGDIDCAKINICAKSILVNGTIHSNDHLLLSSQDNLHLNSRVFCNNELFLIGNKIIFRSDISNRNFTDISAGKVFLLGSITSHNFLKFWINDYIIKIGECISFSEDKNYFTPEKELKDLEKIKRVLVEDFEIEEPELSQILDKCTS
;
A
#
# COMPACT_ATOMS: atom_id res chain seq x y z
N MET A 1 8.78 -27.19 1.44
CA MET A 1 7.38 -27.32 1.02
C MET A 1 6.67 -26.03 1.42
N LYS A 2 6.12 -25.28 0.46
CA LYS A 2 5.45 -23.98 0.70
C LYS A 2 4.05 -24.24 1.23
N TYR A 3 3.76 -23.92 2.49
CA TYR A 3 2.41 -24.02 3.01
C TYR A 3 1.58 -22.83 2.51
N LYS A 4 0.41 -23.13 1.95
CA LYS A 4 -0.58 -22.14 1.56
C LYS A 4 -1.63 -22.07 2.64
N VAL A 5 -1.88 -20.87 3.16
CA VAL A 5 -2.93 -20.59 4.13
C VAL A 5 -4.00 -19.77 3.40
N THR A 6 -5.25 -20.20 3.50
CA THR A 6 -6.36 -19.49 2.86
C THR A 6 -7.50 -19.27 3.84
N ILE A 7 -7.89 -18.01 4.04
CA ILE A 7 -9.07 -17.62 4.80
C ILE A 7 -10.20 -17.35 3.80
N ASN A 8 -11.07 -18.34 3.59
CA ASN A 8 -12.15 -18.24 2.60
C ASN A 8 -13.42 -17.55 3.13
N ASN A 9 -13.67 -17.64 4.43
CA ASN A 9 -14.87 -17.09 5.07
C ASN A 9 -14.49 -16.02 6.09
N ASN A 10 -15.48 -15.27 6.55
CA ASN A 10 -15.28 -14.27 7.59
C ASN A 10 -14.75 -14.90 8.88
N LEU A 11 -13.69 -14.32 9.42
CA LEU A 11 -13.00 -14.80 10.61
C LEU A 11 -12.91 -13.66 11.63
N ASN A 12 -13.51 -13.87 12.80
CA ASN A 12 -13.49 -12.93 13.93
C ASN A 12 -12.65 -13.54 15.06
N LEU A 13 -11.58 -12.87 15.45
CA LEU A 13 -10.64 -13.35 16.47
C LEU A 13 -10.27 -12.26 17.47
N CYS A 14 -9.62 -12.67 18.57
CA CYS A 14 -8.94 -11.70 19.44
C CYS A 14 -7.65 -11.19 18.78
N ASN A 15 -6.84 -12.12 18.27
CA ASN A 15 -5.62 -11.88 17.50
C ASN A 15 -5.49 -12.87 16.35
N TYR A 16 -4.71 -12.53 15.34
CA TYR A 16 -4.27 -13.45 14.29
C TYR A 16 -2.76 -13.36 14.10
N PHE A 17 -2.08 -14.51 14.14
CA PHE A 17 -0.64 -14.62 13.94
C PHE A 17 -0.36 -15.64 12.84
N LEU A 18 0.38 -15.23 11.82
CA LEU A 18 1.01 -16.13 10.86
C LEU A 18 2.49 -15.78 10.81
N THR A 19 3.36 -16.72 11.18
CA THR A 19 4.81 -16.51 11.27
C THR A 19 5.52 -17.63 10.53
N ASP A 20 5.60 -17.50 9.21
CA ASP A 20 6.35 -18.40 8.35
C ASP A 20 6.74 -17.66 7.08
N ALA A 21 7.98 -17.19 7.01
CA ALA A 21 8.53 -16.44 5.88
C ALA A 21 8.48 -17.19 4.53
N ASN A 22 8.14 -18.48 4.50
CA ASN A 22 7.95 -19.26 3.27
C ASN A 22 6.47 -19.46 2.90
N ALA A 23 5.54 -19.06 3.76
CA ALA A 23 4.11 -19.26 3.55
C ALA A 23 3.55 -18.30 2.49
N VAL A 24 2.46 -18.74 1.86
CA VAL A 24 1.61 -17.87 1.05
C VAL A 24 0.27 -17.76 1.75
N LEU A 25 -0.11 -16.53 2.12
CA LEU A 25 -1.39 -16.23 2.72
C LEU A 25 -2.32 -15.60 1.69
N THR A 26 -3.55 -16.11 1.62
CA THR A 26 -4.64 -15.50 0.86
C THR A 26 -5.85 -15.30 1.76
N ILE A 27 -6.37 -14.08 1.81
CA ILE A 27 -7.54 -13.70 2.60
C ILE A 27 -8.65 -13.32 1.61
N ASN A 28 -9.61 -14.22 1.41
CA ASN A 28 -10.76 -13.98 0.53
C ASN A 28 -11.99 -13.49 1.30
N GLY A 29 -12.18 -13.97 2.54
CA GLY A 29 -13.19 -13.46 3.45
C GLY A 29 -12.68 -12.31 4.32
N ASN A 30 -13.53 -11.74 5.16
CA ASN A 30 -13.12 -10.65 6.04
C ASN A 30 -12.36 -11.18 7.26
N LEU A 31 -11.20 -10.59 7.56
CA LEU A 31 -10.43 -10.89 8.76
C LEU A 31 -10.55 -9.73 9.76
N LYS A 32 -11.27 -9.97 10.85
CA LYS A 32 -11.44 -8.99 11.93
C LYS A 32 -10.80 -9.49 13.21
N CYS A 33 -9.90 -8.70 13.76
CA CYS A 33 -9.28 -8.98 15.05
C CYS A 33 -9.48 -7.82 16.01
N ARG A 34 -9.74 -8.11 17.29
CA ARG A 34 -9.92 -7.05 18.29
C ARG A 34 -8.62 -6.28 18.58
N LYS A 35 -7.49 -6.98 18.65
CA LYS A 35 -6.23 -6.43 19.17
C LYS A 35 -5.14 -6.35 18.11
N GLU A 36 -4.70 -7.49 17.58
CA GLU A 36 -3.55 -7.52 16.68
C GLU A 36 -3.69 -8.54 15.55
N ILE A 37 -3.23 -8.13 14.37
CA ILE A 37 -2.90 -8.99 13.23
C ILE A 37 -1.41 -8.85 12.99
N TYR A 38 -0.69 -9.96 13.04
CA TYR A 38 0.72 -10.03 12.69
C TYR A 38 0.94 -11.14 11.66
N ILE A 39 1.46 -10.76 10.50
CA ILE A 39 1.73 -11.65 9.38
C ILE A 39 3.18 -11.45 8.96
N ASP A 40 3.95 -12.51 9.01
CA ASP A 40 5.27 -12.64 8.39
C ASP A 40 5.22 -13.84 7.44
N ALA A 41 5.23 -13.55 6.13
CA ALA A 41 5.00 -14.53 5.08
C ALA A 41 5.82 -14.24 3.81
N ASN A 42 5.94 -15.19 2.88
CA ASN A 42 6.55 -14.90 1.59
C ASN A 42 5.65 -14.00 0.74
N ILE A 43 4.36 -14.36 0.63
CA ILE A 43 3.38 -13.61 -0.18
C ILE A 43 2.10 -13.45 0.61
N VAL A 44 1.52 -12.26 0.58
CA VAL A 44 0.23 -11.95 1.19
C VAL A 44 -0.71 -11.35 0.15
N ILE A 45 -1.87 -11.97 -0.03
CA ILE A 45 -2.93 -11.50 -0.93
C ILE A 45 -4.19 -11.28 -0.10
N ILE A 46 -4.72 -10.06 -0.10
CA ILE A 46 -5.87 -9.64 0.69
C ILE A 46 -6.96 -9.21 -0.28
N ASN A 47 -7.92 -10.09 -0.53
CA ASN A 47 -9.08 -9.83 -1.37
C ASN A 47 -10.32 -9.40 -0.55
N GLY A 48 -10.43 -9.88 0.69
CA GLY A 48 -11.45 -9.44 1.65
C GLY A 48 -10.97 -8.30 2.55
N ASP A 49 -11.85 -7.77 3.39
CA ASP A 49 -11.51 -6.64 4.27
C ASP A 49 -10.75 -7.10 5.53
N ILE A 50 -9.83 -6.25 6.01
CA ILE A 50 -9.13 -6.42 7.28
C ILE A 50 -9.48 -5.26 8.22
N ASP A 51 -9.91 -5.59 9.45
CA ASP A 51 -10.22 -4.62 10.51
C ASP A 51 -9.55 -5.03 11.82
N CYS A 52 -8.64 -4.19 12.33
CA CYS A 52 -7.98 -4.43 13.61
C CYS A 52 -7.52 -3.14 14.29
N ALA A 53 -7.14 -3.22 15.57
CA ALA A 53 -6.48 -2.10 16.24
C ALA A 53 -5.03 -1.94 15.76
N LYS A 54 -4.29 -3.05 15.66
CA LYS A 54 -2.90 -3.07 15.20
C LYS A 54 -2.70 -4.11 14.11
N ILE A 55 -2.08 -3.70 13.00
CA ILE A 55 -1.83 -4.56 11.84
C ILE A 55 -0.35 -4.44 11.46
N ASN A 56 0.34 -5.56 11.42
CA ASN A 56 1.72 -5.67 10.94
C ASN A 56 1.76 -6.77 9.89
N ILE A 57 2.05 -6.40 8.64
CA ILE A 57 2.19 -7.34 7.53
C ILE A 57 3.57 -7.14 6.91
N CYS A 58 4.42 -8.13 7.08
CA CYS A 58 5.73 -8.21 6.46
C CYS A 58 5.70 -9.35 5.45
N ALA A 59 6.06 -9.05 4.20
CA ALA A 59 6.21 -10.09 3.20
C ALA A 59 7.23 -9.74 2.11
N LYS A 60 7.58 -10.72 1.27
CA LYS A 60 8.31 -10.40 0.04
C LYS A 60 7.43 -9.67 -0.96
N SER A 61 6.13 -10.00 -1.03
CA SER A 61 5.15 -9.27 -1.83
C SER A 61 3.79 -9.21 -1.15
N ILE A 62 3.14 -8.04 -1.21
CA ILE A 62 1.84 -7.78 -0.62
C ILE A 62 0.91 -7.21 -1.70
N LEU A 63 -0.25 -7.84 -1.89
CA LEU A 63 -1.32 -7.37 -2.76
C LEU A 63 -2.60 -7.17 -1.93
N VAL A 64 -3.15 -5.96 -1.97
CA VAL A 64 -4.34 -5.56 -1.22
C VAL A 64 -5.41 -5.09 -2.19
N ASN A 65 -6.42 -5.94 -2.40
CA ASN A 65 -7.63 -5.66 -3.17
C ASN A 65 -8.85 -5.39 -2.26
N GLY A 66 -8.80 -5.82 -0.99
CA GLY A 66 -9.79 -5.51 0.03
C GLY A 66 -9.42 -4.28 0.88
N THR A 67 -10.36 -3.75 1.64
CA THR A 67 -10.11 -2.56 2.49
C THR A 67 -9.28 -2.94 3.71
N ILE A 68 -8.31 -2.11 4.09
CA ILE A 68 -7.61 -2.24 5.38
C ILE A 68 -8.03 -1.10 6.29
N HIS A 69 -8.50 -1.42 7.49
CA HIS A 69 -8.80 -0.48 8.54
C HIS A 69 -8.00 -0.81 9.81
N SER A 70 -7.18 0.15 10.25
CA SER A 70 -6.44 0.09 11.51
C SER A 70 -6.80 1.24 12.44
N ASN A 71 -7.17 0.94 13.68
CA ASN A 71 -7.51 1.99 14.66
C ASN A 71 -6.31 2.65 15.32
N ASP A 72 -5.14 2.04 15.27
CA ASP A 72 -3.94 2.56 15.94
C ASP A 72 -2.76 2.48 14.98
N HIS A 73 -2.22 1.28 14.76
CA HIS A 73 -0.97 1.12 14.02
C HIS A 73 -1.16 0.22 12.79
N LEU A 74 -0.69 0.67 11.63
CA LEU A 74 -0.64 -0.11 10.39
C LEU A 74 0.75 -0.07 9.79
N LEU A 75 1.41 -1.22 9.75
CA LEU A 75 2.65 -1.44 9.02
C LEU A 75 2.41 -2.44 7.88
N LEU A 76 2.67 -2.00 6.65
CA LEU A 76 2.81 -2.86 5.48
C LEU A 76 4.25 -2.75 4.98
N SER A 77 5.01 -3.83 5.13
CA SER A 77 6.42 -3.91 4.72
C SER A 77 6.60 -5.00 3.67
N SER A 78 6.96 -4.58 2.46
CA SER A 78 7.30 -5.46 1.36
C SER A 78 8.79 -5.39 1.03
N GLN A 79 9.40 -6.52 0.67
CA GLN A 79 10.76 -6.52 0.11
C GLN A 79 10.74 -6.13 -1.37
N ASP A 80 9.76 -6.61 -2.14
CA ASP A 80 9.66 -6.36 -3.58
C ASP A 80 8.53 -5.37 -3.89
N ASN A 81 7.29 -5.83 -3.82
CA ASN A 81 6.12 -5.12 -4.32
C ASN A 81 5.05 -4.95 -3.23
N LEU A 82 4.53 -3.73 -3.07
CA LEU A 82 3.36 -3.42 -2.25
C LEU A 82 2.28 -2.79 -3.14
N HIS A 83 1.25 -3.56 -3.46
CA HIS A 83 0.16 -3.12 -4.34
C HIS A 83 -1.09 -2.85 -3.52
N LEU A 84 -1.51 -1.59 -3.48
CA LEU A 84 -2.69 -1.12 -2.76
C LEU A 84 -3.75 -0.71 -3.77
N ASN A 85 -4.58 -1.68 -4.13
CA ASN A 85 -5.66 -1.51 -5.11
C ASN A 85 -6.97 -1.05 -4.47
N SER A 86 -7.06 -1.09 -3.14
CA SER A 86 -8.21 -0.65 -2.38
C SER A 86 -7.81 0.33 -1.28
N ARG A 87 -8.82 0.85 -0.58
CA ARG A 87 -8.63 1.90 0.41
C ARG A 87 -7.90 1.39 1.64
N VAL A 88 -7.01 2.24 2.15
CA VAL A 88 -6.30 2.02 3.40
C VAL A 88 -6.64 3.15 4.36
N PHE A 89 -7.15 2.78 5.52
CA PHE A 89 -7.53 3.68 6.59
C PHE A 89 -6.72 3.36 7.85
N CYS A 90 -6.04 4.37 8.38
CA CYS A 90 -5.39 4.29 9.67
C CYS A 90 -5.76 5.52 10.51
N ASN A 91 -5.92 5.38 11.82
CA ASN A 91 -6.24 6.52 12.68
C ASN A 91 -5.02 7.14 13.35
N ASN A 92 -3.92 6.40 13.56
CA ASN A 92 -2.78 6.91 14.31
C ASN A 92 -1.48 6.84 13.49
N GLU A 93 -0.90 5.66 13.31
CA GLU A 93 0.41 5.50 12.68
C GLU A 93 0.34 4.57 11.45
N LEU A 94 0.62 5.14 10.28
CA LEU A 94 0.70 4.43 9.01
C LEU A 94 2.13 4.37 8.51
N PHE A 95 2.68 3.17 8.38
CA PHE A 95 3.99 2.89 7.83
C PHE A 95 3.87 2.02 6.59
N LEU A 96 4.33 2.54 5.45
CA LEU A 96 4.35 1.79 4.19
C LEU A 96 5.78 1.71 3.71
N ILE A 97 6.30 0.48 3.64
CA ILE A 97 7.69 0.21 3.29
C ILE A 97 7.70 -0.76 2.12
N GLY A 98 8.41 -0.46 1.05
CA GLY A 98 8.47 -1.34 -0.11
C GLY A 98 9.52 -0.92 -1.13
N ASN A 99 10.17 -1.85 -1.81
CA ASN A 99 11.04 -1.45 -2.92
C ASN A 99 10.22 -0.77 -4.03
N LYS A 100 9.05 -1.33 -4.36
CA LYS A 100 8.04 -0.70 -5.22
C LYS A 100 6.71 -0.61 -4.48
N ILE A 101 6.09 0.57 -4.48
CA ILE A 101 4.75 0.77 -3.94
C ILE A 101 3.83 1.35 -5.02
N ILE A 102 2.67 0.70 -5.21
CA ILE A 102 1.63 1.16 -6.13
C ILE A 102 0.36 1.48 -5.35
N PHE A 103 -0.12 2.70 -5.50
CA PHE A 103 -1.35 3.19 -4.90
C PHE A 103 -2.39 3.45 -5.99
N ARG A 104 -3.33 2.53 -6.19
CA ARG A 104 -4.44 2.75 -7.14
C ARG A 104 -5.67 3.39 -6.51
N SER A 105 -5.76 3.31 -5.19
CA SER A 105 -6.90 3.78 -4.40
C SER A 105 -6.45 4.72 -3.30
N ASP A 106 -7.43 5.41 -2.72
CA ASP A 106 -7.18 6.43 -1.71
C ASP A 106 -6.65 5.84 -0.40
N ILE A 107 -5.73 6.58 0.22
CA ILE A 107 -5.24 6.36 1.56
C ILE A 107 -5.62 7.54 2.42
N SER A 108 -6.20 7.24 3.57
CA SER A 108 -6.54 8.24 4.57
C SER A 108 -5.90 7.86 5.90
N ASN A 109 -5.16 8.80 6.47
CA ASN A 109 -4.64 8.69 7.83
C ASN A 109 -4.84 9.99 8.60
N ARG A 110 -5.13 9.89 9.90
CA ARG A 110 -5.40 11.09 10.71
C ARG A 110 -4.17 11.69 11.38
N ASN A 111 -3.10 10.92 11.58
CA ASN A 111 -1.97 11.41 12.37
C ASN A 111 -0.68 11.35 11.56
N PHE A 112 0.03 10.23 11.63
CA PHE A 112 1.38 10.12 11.15
C PHE A 112 1.48 9.09 10.02
N THR A 113 1.88 9.53 8.84
CA THR A 113 2.13 8.66 7.69
C THR A 113 3.60 8.74 7.29
N ASP A 114 4.28 7.60 7.25
CA ASP A 114 5.64 7.48 6.73
C ASP A 114 5.69 6.44 5.60
N ILE A 115 6.17 6.88 4.44
CA ILE A 115 6.27 6.07 3.23
C ILE A 115 7.75 6.01 2.84
N SER A 116 8.34 4.83 2.93
CA SER A 116 9.72 4.58 2.52
C SER A 116 9.75 3.60 1.36
N ALA A 117 10.29 4.04 0.22
CA ALA A 117 10.31 3.20 -0.97
C ALA A 117 11.46 3.46 -1.92
N GLY A 118 11.76 2.47 -2.75
CA GLY A 118 12.58 2.66 -3.95
C GLY A 118 11.84 3.53 -4.96
N LYS A 119 10.70 3.00 -5.44
CA LYS A 119 9.86 3.58 -6.50
C LYS A 119 8.41 3.65 -6.03
N VAL A 120 7.72 4.73 -6.37
CA VAL A 120 6.30 4.91 -6.03
C VAL A 120 5.49 5.31 -7.24
N PHE A 121 4.33 4.67 -7.42
CA PHE A 121 3.31 5.07 -8.37
C PHE A 121 2.01 5.43 -7.63
N LEU A 122 1.60 6.69 -7.73
CA LEU A 122 0.38 7.24 -7.15
C LEU A 122 -0.66 7.53 -8.24
N LEU A 123 -1.78 6.82 -8.16
CA LEU A 123 -3.00 7.09 -8.93
C LEU A 123 -4.15 7.51 -8.01
N GLY A 124 -4.23 6.94 -6.79
CA GLY A 124 -5.16 7.36 -5.74
C GLY A 124 -4.62 8.49 -4.87
N SER A 125 -5.48 9.10 -4.05
CA SER A 125 -5.10 10.21 -3.19
C SER A 125 -4.61 9.77 -1.81
N ILE A 126 -3.52 10.36 -1.32
CA ILE A 126 -3.05 10.24 0.06
C ILE A 126 -3.49 11.50 0.81
N THR A 127 -4.29 11.31 1.85
CA THR A 127 -4.67 12.35 2.79
C THR A 127 -4.09 12.02 4.16
N SER A 128 -3.22 12.90 4.67
CA SER A 128 -2.75 12.85 6.06
C SER A 128 -3.12 14.16 6.76
N HIS A 129 -3.72 14.09 7.94
CA HIS A 129 -4.13 15.32 8.63
C HIS A 129 -2.98 16.05 9.34
N ASN A 130 -2.06 15.33 9.98
CA ASN A 130 -1.03 15.96 10.81
C ASN A 130 0.37 15.88 10.20
N PHE A 131 0.80 14.71 9.74
CA PHE A 131 2.16 14.51 9.26
C PHE A 131 2.26 13.50 8.12
N LEU A 132 2.99 13.84 7.07
CA LEU A 132 3.35 12.93 5.99
C LEU A 132 4.84 13.07 5.66
N LYS A 133 5.50 11.92 5.56
CA LYS A 133 6.90 11.82 5.21
C LYS A 133 7.11 10.84 4.08
N PHE A 134 7.92 11.26 3.11
CA PHE A 134 8.34 10.40 2.01
C PHE A 134 9.85 10.26 2.02
N TRP A 135 10.31 9.01 2.06
CA TRP A 135 11.69 8.63 1.80
C TRP A 135 11.73 7.79 0.54
N ILE A 136 11.77 8.48 -0.61
CA ILE A 136 11.85 7.82 -1.91
C ILE A 136 13.31 7.75 -2.32
N ASN A 137 13.83 6.59 -2.71
CA ASN A 137 15.23 6.45 -3.14
C ASN A 137 15.41 6.80 -4.62
N ASP A 138 14.52 6.34 -5.49
CA ASP A 138 14.65 6.55 -6.94
C ASP A 138 13.72 7.66 -7.40
N TYR A 139 12.43 7.36 -7.57
CA TYR A 139 11.48 8.30 -8.13
C TYR A 139 10.02 8.00 -7.75
N ILE A 140 9.17 9.01 -7.91
CA ILE A 140 7.73 8.94 -7.73
C ILE A 140 7.02 9.39 -9.02
N ILE A 141 5.96 8.69 -9.39
CA ILE A 141 5.01 9.09 -10.43
C ILE A 141 3.70 9.43 -9.75
N LYS A 142 3.15 10.61 -10.04
CA LYS A 142 1.90 11.10 -9.47
C LYS A 142 0.97 11.51 -10.60
N ILE A 143 -0.24 10.96 -10.62
CA ILE A 143 -1.23 11.25 -11.67
C ILE A 143 -2.44 11.98 -11.08
N GLY A 144 -2.49 13.31 -11.29
CA GLY A 144 -3.51 14.20 -10.71
C GLY A 144 -3.11 14.76 -9.34
N GLU A 145 -4.09 15.25 -8.57
CA GLU A 145 -3.88 15.78 -7.22
C GLU A 145 -3.87 14.67 -6.15
N CYS A 146 -2.93 13.73 -6.25
CA CYS A 146 -2.88 12.56 -5.37
C CYS A 146 -2.42 12.81 -3.93
N ILE A 147 -2.13 14.05 -3.51
CA ILE A 147 -1.61 14.29 -2.16
C ILE A 147 -2.23 15.56 -1.59
N SER A 148 -2.90 15.43 -0.45
CA SER A 148 -3.65 16.50 0.24
C SER A 148 -3.31 16.53 1.73
N PHE A 149 -3.26 17.74 2.30
CA PHE A 149 -2.79 18.00 3.66
C PHE A 149 -3.64 19.05 4.36
N SER A 150 -3.80 18.92 5.69
CA SER A 150 -4.37 19.99 6.52
C SER A 150 -3.34 20.83 7.28
N GLU A 151 -2.07 20.39 7.42
CA GLU A 151 -1.05 21.14 8.17
C GLU A 151 0.35 21.17 7.48
N ASP A 152 1.12 22.24 7.74
CA ASP A 152 2.32 22.70 7.00
C ASP A 152 3.62 21.88 7.16
N LYS A 153 3.58 20.67 7.75
CA LYS A 153 4.81 19.87 8.02
C LYS A 153 5.02 18.78 6.98
N ASN A 154 5.52 19.19 5.82
CA ASN A 154 5.83 18.29 4.71
C ASN A 154 7.33 18.03 4.60
N TYR A 155 7.68 16.74 4.60
CA TYR A 155 8.99 16.27 4.18
C TYR A 155 8.79 15.44 2.90
N PHE A 156 8.46 16.15 1.82
CA PHE A 156 8.42 15.62 0.46
C PHE A 156 9.59 16.24 -0.31
N THR A 157 10.30 15.43 -1.10
CA THR A 157 11.42 15.91 -1.93
C THR A 157 10.95 15.97 -3.39
N PRO A 158 10.52 17.13 -3.92
CA PRO A 158 9.90 17.23 -5.25
C PRO A 158 10.82 16.80 -6.40
N GLU A 159 12.13 16.81 -6.19
CA GLU A 159 13.16 16.47 -7.17
C GLU A 159 13.06 15.03 -7.70
N LYS A 160 12.36 14.15 -6.97
CA LYS A 160 12.17 12.75 -7.35
C LYS A 160 10.90 12.50 -8.18
N GLU A 161 10.09 13.52 -8.41
CA GLU A 161 8.86 13.41 -9.19
C GLU A 161 9.16 13.35 -10.70
N LEU A 162 8.72 12.29 -11.38
CA LEU A 162 8.78 12.18 -12.84
C LEU A 162 7.61 12.92 -13.48
N LYS A 163 7.91 13.79 -14.44
CA LYS A 163 6.92 14.60 -15.17
C LYS A 163 6.95 14.43 -16.69
N ASP A 164 8.01 13.83 -17.22
CA ASP A 164 8.17 13.56 -18.66
C ASP A 164 7.28 12.38 -19.07
N LEU A 165 6.33 12.60 -19.98
CA LEU A 165 5.31 11.61 -20.34
C LEU A 165 5.89 10.35 -20.99
N GLU A 166 6.90 10.48 -21.85
CA GLU A 166 7.55 9.34 -22.50
C GLU A 166 8.32 8.51 -21.47
N LYS A 167 9.03 9.18 -20.56
CA LYS A 167 9.69 8.53 -19.44
C LYS A 167 8.68 7.83 -18.54
N ILE A 168 7.57 8.49 -18.18
CA ILE A 168 6.47 7.94 -17.38
C ILE A 168 5.92 6.67 -18.04
N LYS A 169 5.55 6.73 -19.32
CA LYS A 169 5.06 5.58 -20.07
C LYS A 169 6.02 4.41 -20.01
N ARG A 170 7.32 4.65 -20.25
CA ARG A 170 8.34 3.61 -20.20
C ARG A 170 8.44 2.97 -18.81
N VAL A 171 8.51 3.77 -17.75
CA VAL A 171 8.66 3.22 -16.39
C VAL A 171 7.39 2.55 -15.88
N LEU A 172 6.19 2.97 -16.32
CA LEU A 172 4.95 2.27 -15.97
C LEU A 172 4.98 0.83 -16.50
N VAL A 173 5.49 0.60 -17.71
CA VAL A 173 5.63 -0.74 -18.30
C VAL A 173 6.80 -1.50 -17.67
N GLU A 174 8.00 -0.90 -17.63
CA GLU A 174 9.23 -1.60 -17.24
C GLU A 174 9.34 -1.84 -15.74
N ASP A 175 8.99 -0.83 -14.93
CA ASP A 175 9.20 -0.86 -13.49
C ASP A 175 7.95 -1.27 -12.71
N PHE A 176 6.76 -0.90 -13.18
CA PHE A 176 5.49 -1.20 -12.48
C PHE A 176 4.66 -2.29 -13.16
N GLU A 177 5.13 -2.84 -14.28
CA GLU A 177 4.46 -3.93 -15.00
C GLU A 177 3.00 -3.58 -15.35
N ILE A 178 2.73 -2.31 -15.67
CA ILE A 178 1.41 -1.82 -16.08
C ILE A 178 1.23 -2.09 -17.56
N GLU A 179 0.23 -2.89 -17.89
CA GLU A 179 -0.09 -3.31 -19.26
C GLU A 179 -1.38 -2.66 -19.78
N GLU A 180 -1.66 -2.84 -21.08
CA GLU A 180 -2.94 -2.43 -21.66
C GLU A 180 -4.11 -3.30 -21.13
N PRO A 181 -5.31 -2.73 -20.93
CA PRO A 181 -5.74 -1.36 -21.26
C PRO A 181 -5.49 -0.33 -20.13
N GLU A 182 -4.93 -0.74 -19.00
CA GLU A 182 -4.71 0.12 -17.83
C GLU A 182 -3.75 1.26 -18.15
N LEU A 183 -2.66 0.96 -18.90
CA LEU A 183 -1.68 1.94 -19.31
C LEU A 183 -2.32 3.13 -20.06
N SER A 184 -3.15 2.85 -21.08
CA SER A 184 -3.85 3.90 -21.83
C SER A 184 -4.71 4.80 -20.91
N GLN A 185 -5.48 4.21 -20.00
CA GLN A 185 -6.32 4.97 -19.07
C GLN A 185 -5.51 5.87 -18.12
N ILE A 186 -4.33 5.43 -17.71
CA ILE A 186 -3.43 6.23 -16.87
C ILE A 186 -2.85 7.39 -17.67
N LEU A 187 -2.40 7.14 -18.90
CA LEU A 187 -1.79 8.16 -19.75
C LEU A 187 -2.80 9.24 -20.15
N ASP A 188 -4.06 8.88 -20.39
CA ASP A 188 -5.13 9.85 -20.64
C ASP A 188 -5.26 10.85 -19.48
N LYS A 189 -5.22 10.37 -18.23
CA LYS A 189 -5.24 11.19 -17.01
C LYS A 189 -4.00 12.06 -16.81
N CYS A 190 -2.87 11.75 -17.46
CA CYS A 190 -1.66 12.58 -17.39
C CYS A 190 -1.78 13.84 -18.26
N THR A 191 -2.67 13.80 -19.25
CA THR A 191 -2.80 14.85 -20.28
C THR A 191 -4.05 15.73 -20.11
N SER A 192 -4.97 15.33 -19.22
CA SER A 192 -6.19 16.05 -18.86
C SER A 192 -5.96 17.07 -17.75
#